data_AF-A0A519S252-F1
#
_entry.id   AF-A0A519S252-F1
#
_cell.length_a   1.000
_cell.length_b   1.000
_cell.length_c   1.000
_cell.angle_alpha   90.00
_cell.angle_beta   90.00
_cell.angle_gamma   90.00
#
_symmetry.space_group_name_H-M   'P 1'
#
loop_
_entity.id
_entity.type
_entity.pdbx_description
1 polymer ?
#
loop_
_entity_poly.entity_id
_entity_poly.type
_entity_poly.pdbx_seq_one_letter_code
_entity_poly.pdbx_strand_id
1 'polypeptide(L)'
;MASDSGKTVLALLAGVAIGAGVGILFAPEKGSKTREKIKDGFDEKKNEFKDKFDEYSETIKSKFSKSKADLESSFDDLVANVDDKAEDIIATLERKLQELKSAAAVKK
;
A
#
# COMPACT_ATOMS: atom_id res chain seq x y z
N MET A 1 -10.94 -14.64 22.32
CA MET A 1 -10.50 -14.41 20.93
C MET A 1 -10.68 -12.92 20.58
N ALA A 2 -9.82 -12.05 21.13
CA ALA A 2 -9.92 -10.59 20.91
C ALA A 2 -8.58 -9.88 20.62
N SER A 3 -7.43 -10.55 20.77
CA SER A 3 -6.10 -9.90 20.68
C SER A 3 -5.40 -10.00 19.32
N ASP A 4 -5.90 -10.82 18.39
CA ASP A 4 -5.32 -11.00 17.04
C ASP A 4 -5.92 -10.04 15.99
N SER A 5 -7.10 -9.50 16.30
CA SER A 5 -7.85 -8.62 15.40
C SER A 5 -7.20 -7.24 15.21
N GLY A 6 -6.51 -6.71 16.22
CA GLY A 6 -5.89 -5.36 16.18
C GLY A 6 -4.63 -5.26 15.31
N LYS A 7 -3.82 -6.31 15.23
CA LYS A 7 -2.60 -6.33 14.40
C LYS A 7 -2.92 -6.54 12.92
N THR A 8 -3.97 -7.32 12.64
CA THR A 8 -4.47 -7.61 11.30
C THR A 8 -5.10 -6.39 10.63
N VAL A 9 -5.78 -5.51 11.38
CA VAL A 9 -6.28 -4.22 10.86
C VAL A 9 -5.14 -3.24 10.57
N LEU A 10 -4.09 -3.28 11.39
CA LEU A 10 -2.88 -2.49 11.22
C LEU A 10 -2.12 -2.87 9.94
N ALA A 11 -2.00 -4.17 9.67
CA ALA A 11 -1.34 -4.68 8.46
C ALA A 11 -2.23 -4.55 7.21
N LEU A 12 -3.55 -4.62 7.36
CA LEU A 12 -4.53 -4.39 6.29
C LEU A 12 -4.48 -2.93 5.79
N LEU A 13 -4.43 -1.93 6.69
CA LEU A 13 -4.21 -0.53 6.29
C LEU A 13 -2.83 -0.35 5.63
N ALA A 14 -1.85 -1.13 6.07
CA ALA A 14 -0.52 -1.13 5.47
C ALA A 14 -0.53 -1.71 4.05
N GLY A 15 -1.23 -2.83 3.80
CA GLY A 15 -1.27 -3.47 2.48
C GLY A 15 -2.21 -2.80 1.47
N VAL A 16 -3.32 -2.22 1.93
CA VAL A 16 -4.28 -1.53 1.06
C VAL A 16 -3.69 -0.22 0.54
N ALA A 17 -2.93 0.49 1.38
CA ALA A 17 -2.13 1.63 0.95
C ALA A 17 -1.07 1.22 -0.10
N ILE A 18 -0.40 0.07 0.09
CA ILE A 18 0.61 -0.44 -0.85
C ILE A 18 -0.02 -0.85 -2.20
N GLY A 19 -1.15 -1.56 -2.21
CA GLY A 19 -1.77 -2.14 -3.41
C GLY A 19 -2.60 -1.17 -4.27
N ALA A 20 -3.26 -0.17 -3.68
CA ALA A 20 -4.01 0.81 -4.46
C ALA A 20 -3.10 1.81 -5.18
N GLY A 21 -1.91 2.04 -4.62
CA GLY A 21 -0.85 2.82 -5.25
C GLY A 21 -0.25 2.13 -6.47
N VAL A 22 0.01 0.82 -6.40
CA VAL A 22 0.54 0.10 -7.57
C VAL A 22 -0.55 -0.10 -8.65
N GLY A 23 -1.80 -0.37 -8.25
CA GLY A 23 -2.93 -0.66 -9.14
C GLY A 23 -3.42 0.48 -10.04
N ILE A 24 -3.22 1.75 -9.68
CA ILE A 24 -3.52 2.91 -10.55
C ILE A 24 -2.42 3.13 -11.61
N LEU A 25 -1.19 2.72 -11.30
CA LEU A 25 -0.04 2.98 -12.15
C LEU A 25 0.12 1.99 -13.30
N PHE A 26 -0.21 0.72 -13.09
CA PHE A 26 0.03 -0.28 -14.15
C PHE A 26 -1.14 -0.41 -15.15
N ALA A 27 -2.35 0.00 -14.78
CA ALA A 27 -3.55 -0.10 -15.61
C ALA A 27 -4.18 1.29 -15.90
N PRO A 28 -3.91 1.89 -17.08
CA PRO A 28 -4.58 3.11 -17.50
C PRO A 28 -5.94 2.83 -18.18
N GLU A 29 -7.03 3.25 -17.54
CA GLU A 29 -8.32 3.46 -18.21
C GLU A 29 -8.27 4.72 -19.10
N LYS A 30 -9.08 4.77 -20.18
CA LYS A 30 -9.28 6.01 -20.95
C LYS A 30 -10.14 7.02 -20.18
N GLY A 31 -9.62 8.24 -20.08
CA GLY A 31 -10.12 9.30 -19.20
C GLY A 31 -11.57 9.76 -19.43
N SER A 32 -12.17 9.41 -20.56
CA SER A 32 -13.58 9.74 -20.81
C SER A 32 -14.54 8.97 -19.88
N LYS A 33 -14.27 7.68 -19.55
CA LYS A 33 -15.19 6.80 -18.80
C LYS A 33 -14.97 6.80 -17.27
N THR A 34 -13.76 7.06 -16.78
CA THR A 34 -13.51 7.27 -15.33
C THR A 34 -14.05 8.64 -14.89
N ARG A 35 -14.00 9.64 -15.79
CA ARG A 35 -14.61 10.97 -15.58
C ARG A 35 -16.11 10.91 -15.38
N GLU A 36 -16.79 10.02 -16.10
CA GLU A 36 -18.24 9.85 -16.02
C GLU A 36 -18.65 9.14 -14.72
N LYS A 37 -18.01 8.01 -14.37
CA LYS A 37 -18.26 7.24 -13.13
C LYS A 37 -17.98 8.01 -11.83
N ILE A 38 -17.02 8.95 -11.86
CA ILE A 38 -16.78 9.92 -10.77
C ILE A 38 -17.86 10.99 -10.80
N LYS A 39 -18.25 11.50 -11.97
CA LYS A 39 -19.29 12.54 -12.10
C LYS A 39 -20.59 12.12 -11.40
N ASP A 40 -21.14 10.96 -11.75
CA ASP A 40 -22.46 10.54 -11.26
C ASP A 40 -22.47 10.11 -9.78
N GLY A 41 -21.42 9.47 -9.26
CA GLY A 41 -21.35 9.03 -7.85
C GLY A 41 -20.78 10.08 -6.87
N PHE A 42 -20.00 11.04 -7.36
CA PHE A 42 -19.46 12.18 -6.61
C PHE A 42 -20.55 13.22 -6.48
N ASP A 43 -21.29 13.58 -7.52
CA ASP A 43 -22.18 14.75 -7.46
C ASP A 43 -23.22 14.73 -6.31
N GLU A 44 -23.63 13.56 -5.77
CA GLU A 44 -24.42 13.48 -4.52
C GLU A 44 -23.63 13.53 -3.19
N LYS A 45 -22.35 13.14 -3.12
CA LYS A 45 -21.51 13.13 -1.88
C LYS A 45 -20.29 14.09 -1.90
N LYS A 46 -20.05 14.72 -3.03
CA LYS A 46 -18.95 15.63 -3.39
C LYS A 46 -19.05 16.95 -2.69
N ASN A 47 -20.24 17.54 -2.64
CA ASN A 47 -20.34 18.89 -2.11
C ASN A 47 -19.85 18.94 -0.66
N GLU A 48 -20.24 17.96 0.16
CA GLU A 48 -19.81 17.94 1.56
C GLU A 48 -18.35 17.48 1.76
N PHE A 49 -17.83 16.60 0.89
CA PHE A 49 -16.47 16.08 1.01
C PHE A 49 -15.40 16.99 0.36
N LYS A 50 -15.77 17.73 -0.67
CA LYS A 50 -14.87 18.55 -1.48
C LYS A 50 -14.44 19.83 -0.77
N ASP A 51 -15.38 20.51 -0.11
CA ASP A 51 -15.06 21.68 0.73
C ASP A 51 -14.03 21.32 1.81
N LYS A 52 -14.15 20.12 2.38
CA LYS A 52 -13.18 19.63 3.37
C LYS A 52 -11.87 19.15 2.75
N PHE A 53 -11.90 18.48 1.61
CA PHE A 53 -10.70 17.93 0.98
C PHE A 53 -9.74 19.00 0.42
N ASP A 54 -10.27 20.12 -0.07
CA ASP A 54 -9.46 21.18 -0.70
C ASP A 54 -8.53 21.89 0.30
N GLU A 55 -8.97 22.15 1.54
CA GLU A 55 -8.13 22.73 2.60
C GLU A 55 -6.95 21.82 2.99
N TYR A 56 -7.11 20.48 2.90
CA TYR A 56 -6.04 19.51 3.24
C TYR A 56 -5.03 19.26 2.11
N SER A 57 -5.38 19.53 0.85
CA SER A 57 -4.54 19.20 -0.31
C SER A 57 -3.30 20.11 -0.46
N GLU A 58 -3.42 21.41 -0.15
CA GLU A 58 -2.29 22.36 -0.21
C GLU A 58 -1.15 21.99 0.72
N THR A 59 -1.50 21.59 1.93
CA THR A 59 -0.52 21.21 2.98
C THR A 59 0.23 19.92 2.62
N ILE A 60 -0.41 19.00 1.89
CA ILE A 60 0.19 17.70 1.49
C ILE A 60 1.26 17.88 0.40
N LYS A 61 1.09 18.81 -0.55
CA LYS A 61 1.99 18.96 -1.71
C LYS A 61 3.38 19.52 -1.38
N SER A 62 3.47 20.54 -0.51
CA SER A 62 4.76 21.11 -0.07
C SER A 62 5.65 20.06 0.63
N LYS A 63 5.02 19.11 1.34
CA LYS A 63 5.69 18.02 2.05
C LYS A 63 6.16 16.89 1.14
N PHE A 64 5.38 16.54 0.11
CA PHE A 64 5.70 15.43 -0.79
C PHE A 64 7.00 15.65 -1.59
N SER A 65 7.34 16.90 -1.92
CA SER A 65 8.47 17.23 -2.83
C SER A 65 9.85 17.01 -2.20
N LYS A 66 10.02 17.33 -0.91
CA LYS A 66 11.27 17.01 -0.19
C LYS A 66 11.43 15.50 0.01
N SER A 67 10.35 14.74 0.21
CA SER A 67 10.38 13.29 0.47
C SER A 67 10.72 12.40 -0.73
N LYS A 68 10.58 12.87 -1.98
CA LYS A 68 10.83 12.04 -3.16
C LYS A 68 12.32 11.77 -3.42
N ALA A 69 13.18 12.78 -3.26
CA ALA A 69 14.63 12.65 -3.48
C ALA A 69 15.28 11.66 -2.49
N ASP A 70 14.79 11.65 -1.25
CA ASP A 70 15.24 10.71 -0.22
C ASP A 70 14.71 9.28 -0.45
N LEU A 71 13.50 9.13 -1.03
CA LEU A 71 12.91 7.83 -1.34
C LEU A 71 13.68 7.10 -2.45
N GLU A 72 14.12 7.80 -3.50
CA GLU A 72 14.86 7.19 -4.63
C GLU A 72 16.23 6.66 -4.20
N SER A 73 17.02 7.45 -3.44
CA SER A 73 18.30 6.95 -2.92
C SER A 73 18.11 5.75 -1.99
N SER A 74 17.04 5.74 -1.17
CA SER A 74 16.74 4.63 -0.26
C SER A 74 16.21 3.38 -0.99
N PHE A 75 15.56 3.55 -2.13
CA PHE A 75 15.02 2.44 -2.91
C PHE A 75 16.11 1.72 -3.70
N ASP A 76 17.06 2.45 -4.29
CA ASP A 76 18.20 1.84 -5.02
C ASP A 76 19.12 1.07 -4.08
N ASP A 77 19.40 1.63 -2.89
CA ASP A 77 20.13 0.90 -1.84
C ASP A 77 19.35 -0.34 -1.36
N LEU A 78 18.02 -0.25 -1.21
CA LEU A 78 17.18 -1.39 -0.83
C LEU A 78 17.24 -2.49 -1.89
N VAL A 79 17.14 -2.14 -3.18
CA VAL A 79 17.15 -3.10 -4.28
C VAL A 79 18.50 -3.80 -4.39
N ALA A 80 19.61 -3.06 -4.35
CA ALA A 80 20.95 -3.66 -4.40
C ALA A 80 21.20 -4.63 -3.23
N ASN A 81 20.76 -4.25 -2.02
CA ASN A 81 20.88 -5.13 -0.85
C ASN A 81 19.88 -6.30 -0.87
N VAL A 82 18.72 -6.14 -1.51
CA VAL A 82 17.74 -7.23 -1.67
C VAL A 82 18.27 -8.24 -2.66
N ASP A 83 18.92 -7.85 -3.75
CA ASP A 83 19.44 -8.81 -4.73
C ASP A 83 20.55 -9.69 -4.13
N ASP A 84 21.49 -9.10 -3.38
CA ASP A 84 22.55 -9.86 -2.70
C ASP A 84 22.02 -10.73 -1.53
N LYS A 85 20.92 -10.31 -0.88
CA LYS A 85 20.32 -11.03 0.27
C LYS A 85 19.05 -11.79 -0.10
N ALA A 86 18.71 -11.85 -1.38
CA ALA A 86 17.49 -12.49 -1.85
C ALA A 86 17.51 -13.97 -1.47
N GLU A 87 18.66 -14.63 -1.65
CA GLU A 87 18.84 -16.04 -1.31
C GLU A 87 18.67 -16.30 0.20
N ASP A 88 19.23 -15.45 1.07
CA ASP A 88 19.09 -15.55 2.53
C ASP A 88 17.67 -15.22 3.03
N ILE A 89 17.01 -14.28 2.37
CA ILE A 89 15.62 -13.92 2.64
C ILE A 89 14.70 -15.07 2.20
N ILE A 90 14.94 -15.65 1.04
CA ILE A 90 14.21 -16.83 0.54
C ILE A 90 14.40 -18.00 1.52
N ALA A 91 15.63 -18.29 1.95
CA ALA A 91 15.88 -19.35 2.94
C ALA A 91 15.19 -19.08 4.29
N THR A 92 15.15 -17.82 4.74
CA THR A 92 14.46 -17.43 5.98
C THR A 92 12.94 -17.52 5.86
N LEU A 93 12.39 -17.17 4.70
CA LEU A 93 10.97 -17.30 4.39
C LEU A 93 10.57 -18.77 4.27
N GLU A 94 11.37 -19.61 3.60
CA GLU A 94 11.17 -21.05 3.51
C GLU A 94 11.20 -21.71 4.89
N ARG A 95 12.14 -21.31 5.76
CA ARG A 95 12.20 -21.79 7.13
C ARG A 95 10.98 -21.38 7.95
N LYS A 96 10.54 -20.11 7.87
CA LYS A 96 9.32 -19.64 8.54
C LYS A 96 8.07 -20.29 7.97
N LEU A 97 8.04 -20.61 6.67
CA LEU A 97 6.93 -21.31 6.04
C LEU A 97 6.87 -22.78 6.51
N GLN A 98 8.01 -23.46 6.64
CA GLN A 98 8.08 -24.81 7.22
C GLN A 98 7.72 -24.84 8.71
N GLU A 99 8.11 -23.84 9.47
CA GLU A 99 7.69 -23.66 10.88
C GLU A 99 6.18 -23.46 10.99
N LEU A 100 5.59 -22.63 10.13
CA LEU A 100 4.15 -22.42 10.10
C LEU A 100 3.39 -23.66 9.61
N LYS A 101 3.95 -24.42 8.65
CA LYS A 101 3.37 -25.67 8.16
C LYS A 101 3.39 -26.77 9.23
N SER A 102 4.46 -26.85 10.01
CA SER A 102 4.58 -27.76 11.16
C SER A 102 3.67 -27.36 12.32
N ALA A 103 3.60 -26.07 12.66
CA ALA A 103 2.72 -25.52 13.69
C ALA A 103 1.22 -25.64 13.34
N ALA A 104 0.88 -25.67 12.04
CA ALA A 104 -0.47 -25.94 11.57
C ALA A 104 -0.82 -27.44 11.54
N ALA A 105 0.13 -28.33 11.25
CA ALA A 105 -0.08 -29.79 11.20
C ALA A 105 -0.28 -30.44 12.58
N VAL A 106 0.27 -29.85 13.65
CA VAL A 106 0.16 -30.33 15.04
C VAL A 106 -1.21 -30.03 15.69
N LYS A 107 -2.07 -29.22 15.05
CA LYS A 107 -3.36 -28.76 15.60
C LYS A 107 -4.60 -29.51 15.06
N LYS A 108 -4.40 -30.64 14.35
CA LYS A 108 -5.44 -31.54 13.82
C LYS A 108 -5.36 -32.90 14.51
#